data_AF-A0A7Y2ADN3-F1
#
_entry.id   AF-A0A7Y2ADN3-F1
#
_cell.length_a   1.000
_cell.length_b   1.000
_cell.length_c   1.000
_cell.angle_alpha   90.00
_cell.angle_beta   90.00
_cell.angle_gamma   90.00
#
_symmetry.space_group_name_H-M   'P 1'
#
loop_
_entity.id
_entity.type
_entity.pdbx_description
1 polymer ?
#
loop_
_entity_poly.entity_id
_entity_poly.type
_entity_poly.pdbx_seq_one_letter_code
_entity_poly.pdbx_strand_id
1 'polypeptide(L)'
;MTWSYGSDPLNNDVDAVRFLIGDTDSSDPLIQDEEISYLLASYSVQFSAYYATRSIAAKFARLCREETGDIEVYANQKFDQYSKLAKAMSADLQAGRPIDFTIYSGGIRHSVMDNYEKDPDRNAPPFAEGQMDYGSTGPDGFLRSRHDNC
;
A
#
# COMPACT_ATOMS: atom_id res chain seq x y z
N MET A 1 -2.78 -29.61 -6.07
CA MET A 1 -2.16 -28.53 -5.29
C MET A 1 -0.91 -28.14 -6.02
N THR A 2 -1.02 -27.07 -6.77
CA THR A 2 0.05 -26.52 -7.59
C THR A 2 0.18 -25.06 -7.19
N TRP A 3 1.42 -24.60 -7.06
CA TRP A 3 1.73 -23.18 -6.97
C TRP A 3 2.41 -22.80 -8.29
N SER A 4 1.90 -21.77 -8.95
CA SER A 4 2.53 -21.21 -10.14
C SER A 4 2.41 -19.70 -10.16
N TYR A 5 3.47 -19.05 -10.64
CA TYR A 5 3.46 -17.61 -10.91
C TYR A 5 4.14 -17.35 -12.25
N GLY A 6 3.35 -17.00 -13.26
CA GLY A 6 3.81 -16.76 -14.64
C GLY A 6 4.35 -15.35 -14.88
N SER A 7 4.26 -14.47 -13.87
CA SER A 7 4.56 -13.03 -13.99
C SER A 7 3.72 -12.31 -15.06
N ASP A 8 2.53 -12.81 -15.38
CA ASP A 8 1.59 -12.17 -16.30
C ASP A 8 0.27 -11.78 -15.62
N PRO A 9 0.28 -10.83 -14.67
CA PRO A 9 -0.91 -10.39 -13.96
C PRO A 9 -1.91 -9.63 -14.85
N LEU A 10 -1.57 -9.35 -16.11
CA LEU A 10 -2.49 -8.69 -17.05
C LEU A 10 -3.41 -9.70 -17.74
N ASN A 11 -2.88 -10.87 -18.10
CA ASN A 11 -3.64 -11.89 -18.84
C ASN A 11 -4.02 -13.10 -17.98
N ASN A 12 -3.51 -13.21 -16.75
CA ASN A 12 -3.82 -14.29 -15.82
C ASN A 12 -4.29 -13.75 -14.47
N ASP A 13 -5.56 -13.98 -14.16
CA ASP A 13 -6.18 -13.54 -12.91
C ASP A 13 -5.56 -14.19 -11.66
N VAL A 14 -5.03 -15.42 -11.78
CA VAL A 14 -4.30 -16.07 -10.67
C VAL A 14 -3.02 -15.31 -10.40
N ASP A 15 -2.25 -14.98 -11.43
CA ASP A 15 -1.04 -14.16 -11.31
C ASP A 15 -1.37 -12.76 -10.77
N ALA A 16 -2.50 -12.18 -11.18
CA ALA A 16 -2.97 -10.89 -10.68
C ALA A 16 -3.26 -10.93 -9.17
N VAL A 17 -3.98 -11.95 -8.70
CA VAL A 17 -4.23 -12.15 -7.26
C VAL A 17 -2.92 -12.34 -6.50
N ARG A 18 -2.03 -13.22 -6.99
CA ARG A 18 -0.70 -13.47 -6.40
C ARG A 18 0.13 -12.21 -6.28
N PHE A 19 0.14 -11.41 -7.35
CA PHE A 19 0.83 -10.13 -7.39
C PHE A 19 0.28 -9.16 -6.34
N LEU A 20 -1.04 -9.05 -6.20
CA LEU A 20 -1.68 -8.15 -5.23
C LEU A 20 -1.42 -8.54 -3.77
N ILE A 21 -1.30 -9.83 -3.47
CA ILE A 21 -1.03 -10.34 -2.11
C ILE A 21 0.48 -10.48 -1.80
N GLY A 22 1.34 -10.32 -2.81
CA GLY A 22 2.78 -10.49 -2.69
C GLY A 22 3.27 -11.95 -2.64
N ASP A 23 2.45 -12.92 -3.07
CA ASP A 23 2.81 -14.35 -3.14
C ASP A 23 3.43 -14.67 -4.50
N THR A 24 4.61 -14.10 -4.76
CA THR A 24 5.36 -14.23 -6.02
C THR A 24 6.65 -15.04 -5.87
N ASP A 25 7.03 -15.41 -4.65
CA ASP A 25 8.25 -16.17 -4.37
C ASP A 25 7.96 -17.68 -4.38
N SER A 26 8.55 -18.38 -5.35
CA SER A 26 8.41 -19.83 -5.50
C SER A 26 9.01 -20.64 -4.35
N SER A 27 9.88 -20.05 -3.54
CA SER A 27 10.53 -20.72 -2.40
C SER A 27 9.71 -20.68 -1.11
N ASP A 28 8.74 -19.77 -0.99
CA ASP A 28 7.82 -19.65 0.16
C ASP A 28 6.36 -19.49 -0.32
N PRO A 29 5.77 -20.53 -0.93
CA PRO A 29 4.41 -20.46 -1.46
C PRO A 29 3.37 -20.35 -0.33
N LEU A 30 2.59 -19.28 -0.31
CA LEU A 30 1.66 -18.98 0.80
C LEU A 30 0.23 -19.50 0.56
N ILE A 31 -0.23 -19.47 -0.69
CA ILE A 31 -1.54 -19.95 -1.11
C ILE A 31 -1.43 -20.77 -2.39
N GLN A 32 -2.26 -21.80 -2.54
CA GLN A 32 -2.25 -22.68 -3.73
C GLN A 32 -3.12 -22.12 -4.86
N ASP A 33 -2.82 -22.50 -6.11
CA ASP A 33 -3.57 -22.04 -7.29
C ASP A 33 -5.05 -22.44 -7.20
N GLU A 34 -5.35 -23.61 -6.62
CA GLU A 34 -6.72 -24.08 -6.44
C GLU A 34 -7.51 -23.24 -5.42
N GLU A 35 -6.85 -22.74 -4.37
CA GLU A 35 -7.47 -21.85 -3.38
C GLU A 35 -7.78 -20.48 -4.01
N ILE A 36 -6.88 -19.95 -4.83
CA ILE A 36 -7.11 -18.70 -5.58
C ILE A 36 -8.23 -18.89 -6.60
N SER A 37 -8.22 -20.00 -7.33
CA SER A 37 -9.24 -20.32 -8.35
C SER A 37 -10.63 -20.44 -7.71
N TYR A 38 -10.73 -21.00 -6.51
CA TYR A 38 -11.97 -21.04 -5.74
C TYR A 38 -12.52 -19.64 -5.43
N LEU A 39 -11.64 -18.70 -5.04
CA LEU A 39 -12.05 -17.32 -4.76
C LEU A 39 -12.46 -16.58 -6.03
N LEU A 40 -11.69 -16.73 -7.12
CA LEU A 40 -11.99 -16.15 -8.44
C LEU A 40 -13.30 -16.66 -9.03
N ALA A 41 -13.74 -17.88 -8.69
CA ALA A 41 -15.05 -18.37 -9.10
C ALA A 41 -16.21 -17.61 -8.47
N SER A 42 -15.98 -16.94 -7.34
CA SER A 42 -17.03 -16.26 -6.55
C SER A 42 -16.90 -14.73 -6.55
N TYR A 43 -15.72 -14.20 -6.86
CA TYR A 43 -15.37 -12.79 -6.66
C TYR A 43 -14.48 -12.25 -7.77
N SER A 44 -14.47 -10.91 -7.94
CA SER A 44 -13.49 -10.25 -8.81
C SER A 44 -12.06 -10.38 -8.26
N VAL A 45 -11.06 -10.19 -9.11
CA VAL A 45 -9.63 -10.26 -8.75
C VAL A 45 -9.31 -9.51 -7.45
N GLN A 46 -9.86 -8.32 -7.25
CA GLN A 46 -9.60 -7.52 -6.06
C GLN A 46 -10.22 -8.11 -4.78
N PHE A 47 -11.48 -8.53 -4.85
CA PHE A 47 -12.12 -9.19 -3.71
C PHE A 47 -11.47 -10.55 -3.42
N SER A 48 -11.08 -11.30 -4.46
CA SER A 48 -10.31 -12.53 -4.34
C SER A 48 -8.98 -12.29 -3.63
N ALA A 49 -8.24 -11.23 -3.98
CA ALA A 49 -7.00 -10.86 -3.31
C ALA A 49 -7.22 -10.50 -1.83
N TYR A 50 -8.28 -9.77 -1.51
CA TYR A 50 -8.65 -9.48 -0.13
C TYR A 50 -8.94 -10.76 0.68
N TYR A 51 -9.74 -11.69 0.16
CA TYR A 51 -10.05 -12.94 0.84
C TYR A 51 -8.83 -13.88 0.93
N ALA A 52 -7.99 -13.92 -0.09
CA ALA A 52 -6.72 -14.65 -0.07
C ALA A 52 -5.77 -14.10 0.99
N THR A 53 -5.66 -12.78 1.12
CA THR A 53 -4.87 -12.12 2.17
C THR A 53 -5.36 -12.54 3.56
N ARG A 54 -6.68 -12.61 3.76
CA ARG A 54 -7.27 -13.06 5.02
C ARG A 54 -7.03 -14.53 5.30
N SER A 55 -7.06 -15.39 4.29
CA SER A 55 -6.76 -16.81 4.48
C SER A 55 -5.30 -17.02 4.87
N ILE A 56 -4.36 -16.27 4.26
CA ILE A 56 -2.95 -16.26 4.63
C ILE A 56 -2.76 -15.77 6.08
N ALA A 57 -3.41 -14.67 6.47
CA ALA A 57 -3.38 -14.22 7.86
C ALA A 57 -3.90 -15.30 8.82
N ALA A 58 -4.99 -16.00 8.48
CA ALA A 58 -5.51 -17.09 9.29
C ALA A 58 -4.54 -18.28 9.40
N LYS A 59 -3.76 -18.59 8.35
CA LYS A 59 -2.69 -19.60 8.39
C LYS A 59 -1.63 -19.21 9.42
N PHE A 60 -1.15 -17.96 9.39
CA PHE A 60 -0.15 -17.49 10.36
C PHE A 60 -0.69 -17.40 11.79
N ALA A 61 -1.96 -17.01 11.97
CA ALA A 61 -2.60 -16.98 13.29
C ALA A 61 -2.63 -18.35 13.98
N ARG A 62 -2.72 -19.45 13.21
CA ARG A 62 -2.63 -20.80 13.75
C ARG A 62 -1.21 -21.12 14.26
N LEU A 63 -0.19 -20.71 13.51
CA LEU A 63 1.22 -20.90 13.87
C LEU A 63 1.59 -20.09 15.13
N CYS A 64 0.98 -18.92 15.34
CA CYS A 64 1.19 -18.17 16.59
C CYS A 64 0.71 -18.90 17.85
N ARG A 65 -0.28 -19.80 17.72
CA ARG A 65 -0.80 -20.59 18.84
C ARG A 65 -0.05 -21.91 19.03
N GLU A 66 0.72 -22.33 18.03
CA GLU A 66 1.39 -23.63 17.95
C GLU A 66 2.92 -23.42 17.89
N GLU A 67 3.58 -23.56 19.05
CA GLU A 67 5.03 -23.86 19.25
C GLU A 67 6.10 -22.80 19.60
N THR A 68 7.06 -23.37 20.35
CA THR A 68 8.38 -23.00 20.92
C THR A 68 9.16 -21.80 20.37
N GLY A 69 9.31 -20.77 21.23
CA GLY A 69 10.44 -19.82 21.21
C GLY A 69 10.46 -18.86 20.02
N ASP A 70 11.35 -19.11 19.05
CA ASP A 70 11.68 -18.15 17.99
C ASP A 70 10.62 -18.13 16.86
N ILE A 71 9.92 -19.25 16.62
CA ILE A 71 8.94 -19.38 15.53
C ILE A 71 7.71 -18.48 15.80
N GLU A 72 7.31 -18.35 17.06
CA GLU A 72 6.17 -17.53 17.49
C GLU A 72 6.35 -16.05 17.12
N VAL A 73 7.55 -15.49 17.34
CA VAL A 73 7.83 -14.07 17.09
C VAL A 73 7.68 -13.74 15.60
N TYR A 74 8.22 -14.58 14.72
CA TYR A 74 8.11 -14.39 13.27
C TYR A 74 6.68 -14.62 12.75
N ALA A 75 5.97 -15.62 13.26
CA ALA A 75 4.59 -15.89 12.89
C ALA A 75 3.66 -14.73 13.28
N ASN A 76 3.83 -14.16 14.48
CA ASN A 76 3.10 -12.99 14.94
C ASN A 76 3.34 -11.76 14.05
N GLN A 77 4.59 -11.52 13.65
CA GLN A 77 4.93 -10.43 12.74
C GLN A 77 4.28 -10.61 11.36
N LYS A 78 4.33 -11.82 10.79
CA LYS A 78 3.66 -12.13 9.52
C LYS A 78 2.15 -11.96 9.64
N PHE A 79 1.53 -12.46 10.71
CA PHE A 79 0.10 -12.28 10.98
C PHE A 79 -0.29 -10.79 11.04
N ASP A 80 0.46 -9.97 11.77
CA ASP A 80 0.20 -8.54 11.89
C ASP A 80 0.34 -7.82 10.54
N GLN A 81 1.34 -8.17 9.75
CA GLN A 81 1.55 -7.61 8.41
C GLN A 81 0.39 -7.91 7.47
N TYR A 82 -0.02 -9.19 7.36
CA TYR A 82 -1.13 -9.58 6.50
C TYR A 82 -2.49 -9.05 7.01
N SER A 83 -2.66 -8.92 8.33
CA SER A 83 -3.86 -8.32 8.91
C SER A 83 -3.97 -6.82 8.58
N LYS A 84 -2.85 -6.09 8.64
CA LYS A 84 -2.78 -4.68 8.23
C LYS A 84 -3.05 -4.53 6.73
N LEU A 85 -2.46 -5.40 5.90
CA LEU A 85 -2.70 -5.42 4.46
C LEU A 85 -4.18 -5.65 4.14
N ALA A 86 -4.82 -6.66 4.76
CA ALA A 86 -6.24 -6.92 4.57
C ALA A 86 -7.12 -5.74 4.99
N LYS A 87 -6.75 -5.02 6.07
CA LYS A 87 -7.45 -3.81 6.51
C LYS A 87 -7.34 -2.68 5.49
N ALA A 88 -6.15 -2.48 4.91
CA ALA A 88 -5.93 -1.50 3.85
C ALA A 88 -6.75 -1.83 2.60
N MET A 89 -6.68 -3.09 2.14
CA MET A 89 -7.48 -3.57 1.01
C MET A 89 -8.99 -3.36 1.22
N SER A 90 -9.49 -3.63 2.44
CA SER A 90 -10.90 -3.40 2.78
C SER A 90 -11.29 -1.92 2.72
N ALA A 91 -10.40 -1.02 3.16
CA ALA A 91 -10.63 0.42 3.07
C ALA A 91 -10.66 0.89 1.61
N ASP A 92 -9.76 0.39 0.77
CA ASP A 92 -9.72 0.71 -0.67
C ASP A 92 -11.00 0.22 -1.37
N LEU A 93 -11.39 -1.03 -1.12
CA LEU A 93 -12.63 -1.61 -1.68
C LEU A 93 -13.89 -0.84 -1.26
N GLN A 94 -13.98 -0.41 0.01
CA GLN A 94 -15.11 0.39 0.50
C GLN A 94 -15.14 1.80 -0.12
N ALA A 95 -13.97 2.39 -0.38
CA ALA A 95 -13.85 3.67 -1.07
C ALA A 95 -14.06 3.55 -2.59
N GLY A 96 -14.34 2.35 -3.12
CA GLY A 96 -14.45 2.11 -4.56
C GLY A 96 -13.12 2.29 -5.31
N ARG A 97 -12.00 2.29 -4.59
CA ARG A 97 -10.65 2.45 -5.15
C ARG A 97 -10.10 1.07 -5.51
N PRO A 98 -9.36 0.96 -6.63
CA PRO A 98 -8.68 -0.27 -6.94
C PRO A 98 -7.66 -0.59 -5.84
N ILE A 99 -7.62 -1.85 -5.39
CA ILE A 99 -6.54 -2.33 -4.53
C ILE A 99 -5.22 -2.15 -5.28
N ASP A 100 -4.36 -1.33 -4.71
CA ASP A 100 -3.07 -1.00 -5.29
C ASP A 100 -1.95 -1.42 -4.32
N PHE A 101 -0.79 -1.85 -4.85
CA PHE A 101 0.35 -2.31 -4.05
C PHE A 101 0.98 -1.12 -3.32
N THR A 102 0.33 -0.71 -2.25
CA THR A 102 0.84 0.27 -1.29
C THR A 102 1.59 -0.57 -0.27
N ILE A 103 2.89 -0.79 -0.51
CA ILE A 103 3.76 -1.38 0.50
C ILE A 103 3.62 -0.48 1.73
N TYR A 104 2.94 -0.97 2.77
CA TYR A 104 2.87 -0.30 4.07
C TYR A 104 4.20 -0.51 4.82
N SER A 105 5.29 -0.15 4.14
CA SER A 105 6.65 0.04 4.63
C SER A 105 7.11 1.38 4.06
N GLY A 106 6.64 2.46 4.69
CA GLY A 106 7.26 3.79 4.58
C GLY A 106 7.13 4.58 3.27
N GLY A 107 6.22 4.26 2.35
CA GLY A 107 6.07 5.04 1.12
C GLY A 107 4.67 4.96 0.53
N ILE A 108 3.83 5.96 0.80
CA ILE A 108 2.59 6.17 0.04
C ILE A 108 3.02 6.56 -1.39
N ARG A 109 2.39 5.97 -2.41
CA ARG A 109 2.67 6.31 -3.81
C ARG A 109 2.44 7.80 -4.05
N HIS A 110 3.34 8.47 -4.76
CA HIS A 110 3.20 9.89 -5.12
C HIS A 110 1.87 10.16 -5.86
N SER A 111 1.47 9.27 -6.77
CA SER A 111 0.19 9.36 -7.47
C SER A 111 -1.04 9.27 -6.57
N VAL A 112 -0.94 8.59 -5.42
CA VAL A 112 -2.00 8.54 -4.42
C VAL A 112 -2.03 9.85 -3.62
N MET A 113 -0.87 10.43 -3.31
CA MET A 113 -0.80 11.77 -2.72
C MET A 113 -1.42 12.84 -3.63
N ASP A 114 -1.10 12.82 -4.92
CA ASP A 114 -1.69 13.76 -5.90
C ASP A 114 -3.22 13.66 -5.95
N ASN A 115 -3.78 12.45 -5.83
CA ASN A 115 -5.23 12.25 -5.80
C ASN A 115 -5.85 12.77 -4.49
N TYR A 116 -5.16 12.64 -3.36
CA TYR A 116 -5.59 13.22 -2.08
C TYR A 116 -5.40 14.75 -2.00
N GLU A 117 -4.49 15.31 -2.78
CA GLU A 117 -4.34 16.77 -2.90
C GLU A 117 -5.42 17.37 -3.81
N LYS A 118 -5.90 16.61 -4.79
CA LYS A 118 -6.95 17.03 -5.74
C LYS A 118 -8.37 16.78 -5.24
N ASP A 119 -8.55 16.16 -4.07
CA ASP A 119 -9.85 15.89 -3.48
C ASP A 119 -10.48 17.18 -2.92
N PRO A 120 -11.57 17.71 -3.52
CA PRO A 120 -12.19 18.96 -3.08
C PRO A 120 -12.92 18.83 -1.73
N ASP A 121 -13.21 17.61 -1.27
CA ASP A 121 -13.93 17.35 -0.02
C ASP A 121 -12.99 17.15 1.18
N ARG A 122 -11.68 17.23 0.94
CA ARG A 122 -10.67 17.10 2.00
C ARG A 122 -10.59 18.38 2.83
N ASN A 123 -10.87 18.27 4.12
CA ASN A 123 -10.51 19.29 5.10
C ASN A 123 -8.98 19.41 5.16
N ALA A 124 -8.41 20.36 4.41
CA ALA A 124 -6.98 20.57 4.32
C ALA A 124 -6.39 20.90 5.71
N PRO A 125 -5.22 20.35 6.07
CA PRO A 125 -4.55 20.71 7.31
C PRO A 125 -4.21 22.22 7.30
N PRO A 126 -4.19 22.89 8.46
CA PRO A 126 -3.91 24.33 8.54
C PRO A 126 -2.45 24.66 8.16
N PHE A 127 -1.58 23.65 8.03
CA PHE A 127 -0.20 23.77 7.63
C PHE A 127 0.10 23.03 6.32
N ALA A 128 0.84 23.65 5.41
CA ALA A 128 1.29 23.13 4.13
C ALA A 128 2.77 23.48 3.90
N GLU A 129 3.49 22.65 3.13
CA GLU A 129 4.86 22.96 2.71
C GLU A 129 4.90 24.29 1.94
N GLY A 130 5.89 25.13 2.24
CA GLY A 130 6.03 26.47 1.66
C GLY A 130 5.33 27.62 2.40
N GLN A 131 4.51 27.35 3.43
CA GLN A 131 3.85 28.44 4.19
C GLN A 131 4.80 29.25 5.08
N MET A 132 5.98 28.71 5.35
CA MET A 132 7.07 29.37 6.07
C MET A 132 8.17 29.87 5.11
N ASP A 133 7.98 29.68 3.79
CA ASP A 133 8.87 30.22 2.77
C ASP A 133 8.54 31.70 2.58
N TYR A 134 8.90 32.50 3.59
CA TYR A 134 8.93 33.93 3.47
C TYR A 134 10.04 34.30 2.48
N GLY A 135 9.67 34.50 1.22
CA GLY A 135 10.49 35.23 0.27
C GLY A 135 10.86 36.56 0.93
N SER A 136 12.16 36.81 1.08
CA SER A 136 12.68 38.08 1.58
C SER A 136 12.30 39.21 0.62
N THR A 137 11.06 39.70 0.71
CA THR A 137 10.70 41.06 0.29
C THR A 137 10.85 41.95 1.52
N GLY A 138 12.08 42.04 2.02
CA GLY A 138 12.48 43.22 2.78
C GLY A 138 12.55 44.40 1.80
N PRO A 139 12.13 45.62 2.19
CA PRO A 139 12.20 46.77 1.32
C PRO A 139 13.67 47.19 1.21
N ASP A 140 14.38 46.71 0.20
CA ASP A 140 15.73 47.16 -0.16
C ASP A 140 15.72 48.48 -0.97
N GLY A 141 14.59 49.21 -0.96
CA GLY A 141 14.43 50.53 -1.57
C GLY A 141 15.03 51.70 -0.78
N PHE A 142 15.90 51.47 0.19
CA PHE A 142 16.56 52.53 0.92
C PHE A 142 18.02 52.14 1.15
N LEU A 143 18.92 52.57 0.26
CA LEU A 143 20.25 53.13 0.57
C LEU A 143 21.13 53.22 -0.70
N ARG A 144 21.38 54.47 -1.11
CA ARG A 144 22.53 55.00 -1.87
C ARG A 144 22.48 55.01 -3.41
N SER A 145 21.69 55.92 -3.95
CA SER A 145 22.12 56.75 -5.09
C SER A 145 23.19 57.73 -4.58
N ARG A 146 24.48 57.35 -4.67
CA ARG A 146 25.58 58.31 -4.61
C ARG A 146 25.62 59.07 -5.93
N HIS A 147 25.67 60.40 -5.81
CA HIS A 147 26.29 61.35 -6.74
C HIS A 147 26.58 60.85 -8.15
N ASP A 148 25.76 61.32 -9.11
CA ASP A 148 26.25 61.76 -10.40
C ASP A 148 25.41 62.96 -10.87
N ASN A 149 26.14 64.00 -11.31
CA ASN A 149 25.75 65.18 -12.11
C ASN A 149 25.45 66.53 -11.42
N CYS A 150 26.34 67.47 -11.80
CA CYS A 150 26.36 68.94 -11.72
C CYS A 150 26.88 69.58 -10.42
#